data_AF-A0A8C3MIZ2-F1
#
_entry.id   AF-A0A8C3MIZ2-F1
#
_cell.length_a   1.000
_cell.length_b   1.000
_cell.length_c   1.000
_cell.angle_alpha   90.00
_cell.angle_beta   90.00
_cell.angle_gamma   90.00
#
_symmetry.space_group_name_H-M   'P 1'
#
loop_
_entity.id
_entity.type
_entity.pdbx_description
1 polymer ?
#
loop_
_entity_poly.entity_id
_entity_poly.type
_entity_poly.pdbx_seq_one_letter_code
_entity_poly.pdbx_strand_id
1 'polypeptide(L)'
;DTSKLWKTTVSFHVASVHYVFLLVNGREEYEYFDFFTGDCHPYCPQEWVAYRGSCYSFSMEKKDWNSSQESCRAQGAHLLVISDTLEMVMDLFKIIQVEYFWIGLRNSTSSGWIWEDGSVLSDARVQSNSPVQNCAVLMKDQFHASSCQFLTQWICEKTLR
;
A
#
# COMPACT_ATOMS: atom_id res chain seq x y z
N ASP A 1 -50.18 5.51 -23.15
CA ASP A 1 -49.44 4.34 -22.67
C ASP A 1 -48.33 4.82 -21.74
N THR A 2 -48.19 4.11 -20.65
CA THR A 2 -47.69 4.49 -19.32
C THR A 2 -46.49 5.44 -19.22
N SER A 3 -46.82 6.65 -18.77
CA SER A 3 -46.02 7.57 -17.95
C SER A 3 -44.98 6.89 -17.04
N LYS A 4 -43.68 7.11 -17.30
CA LYS A 4 -42.65 6.96 -16.27
C LYS A 4 -42.37 8.33 -15.66
N LEU A 5 -42.85 8.44 -14.43
CA LEU A 5 -42.82 9.61 -13.56
C LEU A 5 -41.38 10.01 -13.26
N TRP A 6 -40.96 11.18 -13.72
CA TRP A 6 -39.87 11.91 -13.08
C TRP A 6 -40.42 12.41 -11.74
N LYS A 7 -40.00 11.82 -10.61
CA LYS A 7 -40.30 12.38 -9.29
C LYS A 7 -39.25 13.43 -8.96
N THR A 8 -39.74 14.61 -8.59
CA THR A 8 -39.01 15.83 -8.21
C THR A 8 -38.05 15.66 -7.04
N THR A 9 -36.87 16.27 -7.21
CA THR A 9 -36.12 17.14 -6.29
C THR A 9 -35.81 16.66 -4.87
N VAL A 10 -34.50 16.53 -4.56
CA VAL A 10 -33.88 17.43 -3.58
C VAL A 10 -32.52 17.87 -4.09
N SER A 11 -32.35 19.18 -4.29
CA SER A 11 -31.03 19.77 -4.48
C SER A 11 -30.45 20.04 -3.09
N PHE A 12 -29.32 19.42 -2.79
CA PHE A 12 -28.40 19.90 -1.76
C PHE A 12 -27.08 20.18 -2.46
N HIS A 13 -26.61 21.42 -2.35
CA HIS A 13 -25.21 21.72 -2.65
C HIS A 13 -24.31 20.83 -1.79
N VAL A 14 -23.18 20.43 -2.39
CA VAL A 14 -22.06 19.62 -1.88
C VAL A 14 -22.16 18.11 -2.18
N ALA A 15 -21.44 17.70 -3.25
CA ALA A 15 -20.99 16.35 -3.64
C ALA A 15 -22.06 15.25 -3.85
N SER A 16 -22.64 15.17 -5.06
CA SER A 16 -23.35 13.97 -5.53
C SER A 16 -22.34 12.94 -6.05
N VAL A 17 -21.90 12.05 -5.19
CA VAL A 17 -21.05 10.89 -5.55
C VAL A 17 -21.96 9.80 -6.13
N HIS A 18 -21.92 9.56 -7.44
CA HIS A 18 -22.63 8.43 -8.05
C HIS A 18 -21.69 7.21 -8.13
N TYR A 19 -22.11 6.10 -7.52
CA TYR A 19 -21.44 4.80 -7.68
C TYR A 19 -21.88 4.18 -9.02
N VAL A 20 -20.93 3.92 -9.91
CA VAL A 20 -21.21 3.18 -11.14
C VAL A 20 -20.55 1.81 -11.02
N PHE A 21 -21.37 0.76 -11.13
CA PHE A 21 -20.91 -0.63 -11.20
C PHE A 21 -20.51 -0.95 -12.64
N LEU A 22 -19.25 -1.32 -12.87
CA LEU A 22 -18.79 -1.80 -14.17
C LEU A 22 -18.22 -3.22 -14.03
N LEU A 23 -18.59 -4.09 -14.98
CA LEU A 23 -17.99 -5.41 -15.13
C LEU A 23 -17.00 -5.33 -16.28
N VAL A 24 -15.70 -5.20 -15.94
CA VAL A 24 -14.62 -5.24 -16.93
C VAL A 24 -13.97 -6.63 -16.86
N ASN A 25 -13.95 -7.34 -17.99
CA ASN A 25 -13.33 -8.68 -18.11
C ASN A 25 -13.80 -9.72 -17.06
N GLY A 26 -15.03 -9.59 -16.56
CA GLY A 26 -15.62 -10.55 -15.61
C GLY A 26 -15.14 -10.42 -14.16
N ARG A 27 -14.49 -9.30 -13.80
CA ARG A 27 -14.16 -8.95 -12.41
C ARG A 27 -15.05 -7.80 -11.93
N GLU A 28 -15.46 -7.85 -10.67
CA GLU A 28 -16.19 -6.75 -10.02
C GLU A 28 -15.22 -5.57 -9.79
N GLU A 29 -15.49 -4.43 -10.42
CA GLU A 29 -14.70 -3.20 -10.26
C GLU A 29 -15.63 -2.04 -9.87
N TYR A 30 -15.20 -1.26 -8.89
CA TYR A 30 -15.91 -0.08 -8.39
C TYR A 30 -15.14 1.16 -8.85
N GLU A 31 -15.71 1.95 -9.76
CA GLU A 31 -15.13 3.23 -10.18
C GLU A 31 -15.97 4.40 -9.65
N TYR A 32 -15.30 5.44 -9.17
CA TYR A 32 -15.91 6.75 -8.94
C TYR A 32 -15.71 7.60 -10.19
N PHE A 33 -16.80 7.86 -10.92
CA PHE A 33 -16.75 8.71 -12.11
C PHE A 33 -17.11 10.15 -11.73
N ASP A 34 -16.10 11.02 -11.66
CA ASP A 34 -16.34 12.47 -11.57
C ASP A 34 -16.77 12.99 -12.95
N PHE A 35 -18.10 13.05 -13.15
CA PHE A 35 -18.74 13.52 -14.37
C PHE A 35 -18.35 14.97 -14.77
N PHE A 36 -17.75 15.77 -13.87
CA PHE A 36 -17.38 17.16 -14.16
C PHE A 36 -15.98 17.31 -14.74
N THR A 37 -15.05 16.42 -14.37
CA THR A 37 -13.64 16.51 -14.77
C THR A 37 -13.27 15.50 -15.85
N GLY A 38 -14.03 14.40 -15.99
CA GLY A 38 -13.73 13.35 -16.97
C GLY A 38 -12.47 12.55 -16.64
N ASP A 39 -11.96 12.65 -15.41
CA ASP A 39 -10.76 11.96 -14.94
C ASP A 39 -11.13 10.67 -14.20
N CYS A 40 -10.52 9.54 -14.60
CA CYS A 40 -10.52 8.31 -13.81
C CYS A 40 -9.55 8.49 -12.64
N HIS A 41 -10.06 8.72 -11.43
CA HIS A 41 -9.21 8.70 -10.25
C HIS A 41 -8.80 7.24 -9.96
N PRO A 42 -7.50 6.92 -9.78
CA PRO A 42 -7.08 5.56 -9.53
C PRO A 42 -7.69 5.04 -8.21
N TYR A 43 -8.56 4.03 -8.28
CA TYR A 43 -9.06 3.33 -7.09
C TYR A 43 -8.09 2.21 -6.68
N CYS A 44 -8.00 1.92 -5.38
CA CYS A 44 -7.21 0.81 -4.90
C CYS A 44 -7.88 -0.54 -5.21
N PRO A 45 -7.12 -1.60 -5.53
CA PRO A 45 -7.72 -2.92 -5.71
C PRO A 45 -8.54 -3.34 -4.47
N GLN A 46 -9.51 -4.24 -4.65
CA GLN A 46 -10.28 -4.78 -3.54
C GLN A 46 -9.34 -5.36 -2.45
N GLU A 47 -9.66 -5.11 -1.17
CA GLU A 47 -8.84 -5.47 0.01
C GLU A 47 -7.54 -4.66 0.18
N TRP A 48 -7.31 -3.61 -0.63
CA TRP A 48 -6.20 -2.67 -0.43
C TRP A 48 -6.68 -1.41 0.27
N VAL A 49 -5.83 -0.88 1.14
CA VAL A 49 -6.08 0.36 1.88
C VAL A 49 -5.53 1.54 1.07
N ALA A 50 -6.38 2.52 0.76
CA ALA A 50 -5.95 3.77 0.14
C ALA A 50 -5.43 4.75 1.21
N TYR A 51 -4.20 5.24 1.05
CA TYR A 51 -3.64 6.26 1.95
C TYR A 51 -2.60 7.13 1.22
N ARG A 52 -2.73 8.46 1.34
CA ARG A 52 -1.79 9.46 0.79
C ARG A 52 -1.32 9.21 -0.66
N GLY A 53 -2.24 8.84 -1.56
CA GLY A 53 -1.92 8.64 -2.98
C GLY A 53 -1.24 7.30 -3.32
N SER A 54 -1.23 6.36 -2.38
CA SER A 54 -0.80 4.97 -2.61
C SER A 54 -1.87 3.99 -2.10
N CYS A 55 -1.80 2.77 -2.62
CA CYS A 55 -2.57 1.63 -2.15
C CYS A 55 -1.65 0.67 -1.41
N TYR A 56 -2.13 0.13 -0.29
CA TYR A 56 -1.38 -0.78 0.56
C TYR A 56 -2.11 -2.11 0.73
N SER A 57 -1.38 -3.21 0.66
CA SER A 57 -1.91 -4.55 0.93
C SER A 57 -1.05 -5.26 1.96
N PHE A 58 -1.72 -5.99 2.86
CA PHE A 58 -1.10 -6.72 3.97
C PHE A 58 -1.26 -8.21 3.70
N SER A 59 -0.15 -8.94 3.69
CA SER A 59 -0.23 -10.38 3.49
C SER A 59 -0.76 -11.07 4.75
N MET A 60 -1.57 -12.11 4.55
CA MET A 60 -1.89 -13.08 5.62
C MET A 60 -0.84 -14.20 5.67
N GLU A 61 -0.23 -14.52 4.53
CA GLU A 61 0.84 -15.51 4.40
C GLU A 61 2.17 -15.00 4.96
N LYS A 62 3.07 -15.93 5.30
CA LYS A 62 4.45 -15.65 5.73
C LYS A 62 5.44 -16.18 4.69
N LYS A 63 6.34 -15.32 4.22
CA LYS A 63 7.37 -15.65 3.22
C LYS A 63 8.71 -15.00 3.59
N ASP A 64 9.77 -15.45 2.94
CA ASP A 64 11.07 -14.77 2.98
C ASP A 64 11.01 -13.45 2.18
N TRP A 65 11.97 -12.56 2.39
CA TRP A 65 11.93 -11.22 1.82
C TRP A 65 11.87 -11.23 0.28
N ASN A 66 12.62 -12.12 -0.39
CA ASN A 66 12.64 -12.17 -1.86
C ASN A 66 11.28 -12.66 -2.38
N SER A 67 10.75 -13.73 -1.80
CA SER A 67 9.44 -14.26 -2.18
C SER A 67 8.29 -13.27 -1.90
N SER A 68 8.41 -12.47 -0.84
CA SER A 68 7.49 -11.36 -0.56
C SER A 68 7.59 -10.26 -1.61
N GLN A 69 8.80 -9.86 -2.00
CA GLN A 69 9.03 -8.89 -3.07
C GLN A 69 8.41 -9.35 -4.40
N GLU A 70 8.62 -10.61 -4.77
CA GLU A 70 8.02 -11.21 -5.96
C GLU A 70 6.49 -11.21 -5.89
N SER A 71 5.92 -11.46 -4.71
CA SER A 71 4.47 -11.42 -4.48
C SER A 71 3.89 -10.01 -4.69
N CYS A 72 4.61 -8.95 -4.31
CA CYS A 72 4.19 -7.58 -4.62
C CYS A 72 4.34 -7.27 -6.11
N ARG A 73 5.47 -7.66 -6.73
CA ARG A 73 5.72 -7.44 -8.16
C ARG A 73 4.68 -8.09 -9.05
N ALA A 74 4.21 -9.29 -8.69
CA ALA A 74 3.13 -9.99 -9.39
C ALA A 74 1.80 -9.20 -9.42
N GLN A 75 1.61 -8.25 -8.50
CA GLN A 75 0.43 -7.38 -8.40
C GLN A 75 0.69 -5.97 -8.98
N GLY A 76 1.86 -5.76 -9.61
CA GLY A 76 2.28 -4.45 -10.11
C GLY A 76 2.58 -3.45 -8.98
N ALA A 77 3.08 -3.97 -7.86
CA ALA A 77 3.43 -3.23 -6.66
C ALA A 77 4.88 -3.53 -6.25
N HIS A 78 5.38 -2.85 -5.22
CA HIS A 78 6.66 -3.15 -4.57
C HIS A 78 6.45 -3.36 -3.07
N LEU A 79 7.47 -3.83 -2.36
CA LEU A 79 7.42 -3.81 -0.90
C LEU A 79 7.37 -2.36 -0.40
N LEU A 80 6.70 -2.13 0.72
CA LEU A 80 6.48 -0.80 1.30
C LEU A 80 7.75 0.06 1.33
N VAL A 81 7.66 1.27 0.77
CA VAL A 81 8.68 2.31 0.91
C VAL A 81 8.16 3.38 1.87
N ILE A 82 9.01 3.81 2.80
CA ILE A 82 8.63 4.85 3.77
C ILE A 82 9.42 6.11 3.43
N SER A 83 8.73 7.08 2.83
CA SER A 83 9.28 8.41 2.52
C SER A 83 9.21 9.31 3.75
N ASP A 84 10.31 9.31 4.54
CA ASP A 84 10.74 10.19 5.64
C ASP A 84 9.76 10.61 6.76
N THR A 85 8.44 10.52 6.59
CA THR A 85 7.48 10.88 7.64
C THR A 85 7.17 9.65 8.48
N LEU A 86 7.84 9.53 9.62
CA LEU A 86 7.52 8.53 10.64
C LEU A 86 6.01 8.52 10.97
N GLU A 87 5.36 9.69 10.87
CA GLU A 87 3.90 9.87 10.99
C GLU A 87 3.07 8.99 10.04
N MET A 88 3.50 8.82 8.78
CA MET A 88 2.82 7.94 7.82
C MET A 88 2.81 6.50 8.33
N VAL A 89 3.93 6.07 8.92
CA VAL A 89 4.04 4.73 9.47
C VAL A 89 3.15 4.61 10.71
N MET A 90 3.21 5.57 11.64
CA MET A 90 2.39 5.62 12.88
C MET A 90 0.89 5.55 12.61
N ASP A 91 0.39 6.23 11.59
CA ASP A 91 -1.02 6.18 11.24
C ASP A 91 -1.41 4.86 10.58
N LEU A 92 -0.54 4.31 9.72
CA LEU A 92 -0.75 2.98 9.16
C LEU A 92 -0.79 1.93 10.27
N PHE A 93 0.14 2.00 11.24
CA PHE A 93 0.26 1.06 12.37
C PHE A 93 -0.95 0.99 13.29
N LYS A 94 -1.64 2.11 13.52
CA LYS A 94 -2.87 2.13 14.34
C LYS A 94 -3.95 1.21 13.76
N ILE A 95 -3.90 0.94 12.45
CA ILE A 95 -4.85 0.09 11.73
C ILE A 95 -4.51 -1.41 11.88
N ILE A 96 -3.23 -1.77 12.08
CA ILE A 96 -2.72 -3.13 11.82
C ILE A 96 -2.46 -3.98 13.07
N GLN A 97 -2.58 -3.44 14.30
CA GLN A 97 -2.23 -4.15 15.55
C GLN A 97 -0.87 -4.88 15.42
N VAL A 98 0.19 -4.08 15.39
CA VAL A 98 1.56 -4.38 14.91
C VAL A 98 2.11 -5.80 15.18
N GLU A 99 2.16 -6.62 14.12
CA GLU A 99 3.04 -7.79 13.98
C GLU A 99 4.33 -7.44 13.20
N TYR A 100 5.20 -8.43 12.97
CA TYR A 100 6.43 -8.29 12.18
C TYR A 100 6.12 -8.32 10.67
N PHE A 101 6.41 -7.25 9.95
CA PHE A 101 6.20 -7.19 8.50
C PHE A 101 7.48 -6.89 7.73
N TRP A 102 7.70 -7.59 6.62
CA TRP A 102 8.69 -7.19 5.62
C TRP A 102 8.31 -5.86 4.97
N ILE A 103 9.31 -5.01 4.82
CA ILE A 103 9.24 -3.73 4.10
C ILE A 103 10.33 -3.69 3.02
N GLY A 104 10.23 -2.74 2.11
CA GLY A 104 11.10 -2.60 0.94
C GLY A 104 12.47 -2.03 1.25
N LEU A 105 13.04 -2.32 2.42
CA LEU A 105 14.32 -1.78 2.87
C LEU A 105 15.34 -2.92 3.02
N ARG A 106 16.48 -2.76 2.34
CA ARG A 106 17.56 -3.75 2.29
C ARG A 106 18.92 -3.09 2.46
N ASN A 107 19.81 -3.74 3.19
CA ASN A 107 21.18 -3.30 3.37
C ASN A 107 22.03 -3.78 2.18
N SER A 108 22.60 -2.83 1.46
CA SER A 108 23.63 -3.05 0.46
C SER A 108 25.01 -2.85 1.11
N THR A 109 25.87 -3.87 1.00
CA THR A 109 27.21 -3.90 1.63
C THR A 109 28.08 -2.68 1.31
N SER A 110 27.84 -2.00 0.19
CA SER A 110 28.60 -0.81 -0.23
C SER A 110 27.91 0.53 0.04
N SER A 111 26.59 0.55 0.22
CA SER A 111 25.76 1.76 0.07
C SER A 111 24.79 1.99 1.23
N GLY A 112 24.81 1.11 2.24
CA GLY A 112 23.91 1.19 3.39
C GLY A 112 22.50 0.69 3.08
N TRP A 113 21.51 1.17 3.83
CA TRP A 113 20.12 0.76 3.67
C TRP A 113 19.44 1.52 2.52
N ILE A 114 18.89 0.77 1.57
CA ILE A 114 18.27 1.27 0.33
C ILE A 114 16.84 0.75 0.24
N TRP A 115 15.93 1.64 -0.17
CA TRP A 115 14.53 1.35 -0.44
C TRP A 115 14.30 0.76 -1.85
N GLU A 116 13.14 0.15 -2.09
CA GLU A 116 12.75 -0.38 -3.41
C GLU A 116 12.71 0.69 -4.52
N ASP A 117 12.49 1.96 -4.18
CA ASP A 117 12.53 3.08 -5.12
C ASP A 117 13.95 3.59 -5.42
N GLY A 118 14.97 3.01 -4.78
CA GLY A 118 16.38 3.36 -4.91
C GLY A 118 16.84 4.49 -3.99
N SER A 119 15.94 5.08 -3.18
CA SER A 119 16.32 6.09 -2.19
C SER A 119 17.10 5.45 -1.04
N VAL A 120 18.02 6.22 -0.44
CA VAL A 120 18.80 5.80 0.73
C VAL A 120 18.06 6.20 1.99
N LEU A 121 18.07 5.36 3.01
CA LEU A 121 17.48 5.69 4.31
C LEU A 121 18.17 6.92 4.94
N SER A 122 17.44 8.01 5.07
CA SER A 122 17.83 9.24 5.78
C SER A 122 17.38 9.23 7.23
N ASP A 123 18.26 9.62 8.16
CA ASP A 123 18.00 9.95 9.58
C ASP A 123 17.43 8.86 10.51
N ALA A 124 16.82 7.80 9.99
CA ALA A 124 16.29 6.69 10.79
C ALA A 124 17.36 5.63 11.09
N ARG A 125 17.24 4.97 12.25
CA ARG A 125 18.12 3.88 12.66
C ARG A 125 17.45 2.54 12.44
N VAL A 126 18.16 1.61 11.81
CA VAL A 126 17.78 0.20 11.76
C VAL A 126 18.47 -0.53 12.90
N GLN A 127 17.68 -1.12 13.79
CA GLN A 127 18.19 -1.94 14.88
C GLN A 127 18.69 -3.28 14.35
N SER A 128 19.98 -3.53 14.50
CA SER A 128 20.60 -4.78 14.08
C SER A 128 21.35 -5.41 15.25
N ASN A 129 21.21 -6.72 15.42
CA ASN A 129 22.01 -7.50 16.36
C ASN A 129 23.08 -8.35 15.65
N SER A 130 23.13 -8.32 14.32
CA SER A 130 24.07 -9.12 13.53
C SER A 130 24.35 -8.51 12.15
N PRO A 131 25.62 -8.49 11.70
CA PRO A 131 26.00 -7.90 10.41
C PRO A 131 25.52 -8.71 9.19
N VAL A 132 25.01 -9.94 9.38
CA VAL A 132 24.44 -10.74 8.28
C VAL A 132 22.96 -10.47 8.03
N GLN A 133 22.33 -9.61 8.85
CA GLN A 133 20.94 -9.22 8.68
C GLN A 133 20.81 -8.07 7.70
N ASN A 134 20.53 -8.41 6.46
CA ASN A 134 20.51 -7.45 5.36
C ASN A 134 19.10 -7.06 4.91
N CYS A 135 18.03 -7.56 5.53
CA CYS A 135 16.65 -7.20 5.18
C CYS A 135 15.94 -6.58 6.37
N ALA A 136 15.09 -5.58 6.16
CA ALA A 136 14.42 -4.89 7.25
C ALA A 136 12.98 -5.38 7.43
N VAL A 137 12.61 -5.60 8.68
CA VAL A 137 11.23 -5.72 9.13
C VAL A 137 10.82 -4.45 9.86
N LEU A 138 9.53 -4.22 9.83
CA LEU A 138 8.84 -3.27 10.65
C LEU A 138 8.31 -3.97 11.90
N MET A 139 8.67 -3.47 13.07
CA MET A 139 8.27 -4.02 14.37
C MET A 139 8.10 -2.90 15.39
N LYS A 140 6.91 -2.79 16.00
CA LYS A 140 6.61 -1.77 17.04
C LYS A 140 7.10 -0.36 16.66
N ASP A 141 6.76 0.06 15.44
CA ASP A 141 7.11 1.39 14.94
C ASP A 141 8.60 1.65 14.73
N GLN A 142 9.40 0.57 14.68
CA GLN A 142 10.85 0.63 14.52
C GLN A 142 11.30 -0.28 13.37
N PHE A 143 12.39 0.12 12.72
CA PHE A 143 13.06 -0.70 11.73
C PHE A 143 14.01 -1.67 12.42
N HIS A 144 13.86 -2.95 12.15
CA HIS A 144 14.75 -4.00 12.63
C HIS A 144 15.37 -4.75 11.45
N ALA A 145 16.67 -5.00 11.54
CA ALA A 145 17.35 -5.89 10.61
C ALA A 145 16.99 -7.34 10.96
N SER A 146 16.78 -8.15 9.93
CA SER A 146 16.51 -9.57 10.05
C SER A 146 17.22 -10.35 8.94
N SER A 147 17.34 -11.66 9.13
CA SER A 147 17.78 -12.56 8.08
C SER A 147 16.76 -12.53 6.95
N CYS A 148 17.20 -12.28 5.72
CA CYS A 148 16.30 -12.24 4.56
C CYS A 148 15.50 -13.53 4.34
N GLN A 149 15.93 -14.65 4.95
CA GLN A 149 15.26 -15.95 4.90
C GLN A 149 14.18 -16.15 5.98
N PHE A 150 14.04 -15.19 6.91
CA PHE A 150 13.01 -15.28 7.95
C PHE A 150 11.61 -15.24 7.32
N LEU A 151 10.70 -16.08 7.81
CA LEU A 151 9.34 -16.14 7.28
C LEU A 151 8.44 -15.21 8.07
N THR A 152 7.98 -14.13 7.43
CA THR A 152 6.99 -13.24 8.03
C THR A 152 6.07 -12.63 6.99
N GLN A 153 5.03 -11.95 7.45
CA GLN A 153 4.09 -11.24 6.59
C GLN A 153 4.79 -10.05 5.92
N TRP A 154 4.20 -9.47 4.88
CA TRP A 154 4.79 -8.35 4.16
C TRP A 154 3.72 -7.32 3.79
N ILE A 155 4.18 -6.11 3.50
CA ILE A 155 3.33 -5.00 3.06
C ILE A 155 3.72 -4.65 1.63
N CYS A 156 2.75 -4.68 0.73
CA CYS A 156 2.90 -4.16 -0.62
C CYS A 156 2.39 -2.74 -0.72
N GLU A 157 3.06 -1.92 -1.53
CA GLU A 157 2.67 -0.56 -1.87
C GLU A 157 2.57 -0.41 -3.40
N LYS A 158 1.52 0.28 -3.84
CA LYS A 158 1.31 0.67 -5.23
C LYS A 158 0.92 2.14 -5.30
N THR A 159 1.80 2.96 -5.85
CA THR A 159 1.51 4.39 -6.06
C THR A 159 0.38 4.57 -7.07
N LEU A 160 -0.57 5.44 -6.74
CA LEU A 160 -1.60 5.90 -7.66
C LEU A 160 -0.97 6.96 -8.56
N ARG A 161 -0.91 6.68 -9.87
CA ARG A 161 -0.39 7.59 -10.89
C ARG A 161 -1.51 8.30 -11.62
#